data_AF-A0A3D1A2D7-F1
#
_entry.id   AF-A0A3D1A2D7-F1
#
_cell.length_a   1.000
_cell.length_b   1.000
_cell.length_c   1.000
_cell.angle_alpha   90.00
_cell.angle_beta   90.00
_cell.angle_gamma   90.00
#
_symmetry.space_group_name_H-M   'P 1'
#
loop_
_entity.id
_entity.type
_entity.pdbx_description
1 polymer ?
#
loop_
_entity_poly.entity_id
_entity_poly.type
_entity_poly.pdbx_seq_one_letter_code
_entity_poly.pdbx_strand_id
1 'polypeptide(L)'
;MTRGPLYLKKSVFLSLLLAAAPCAAADFRDETIYLAVTDRFADGYAANNNIYGDEYVPGNLRYYQGGDFRGLMDNLDHIKDMGFTAVWITPPVMQPPGRYVNGSQTYDAAGYHGYWAWDFSKIDPHLESPGASYADLIKAAHAKGLKIIQDVVLNHGHGG
;
A
#
# COMPACT_ATOMS: atom_id res chain seq x y z
N MET A 1 -3.07 -52.23 -60.56
CA MET A 1 -2.16 -51.09 -60.87
C MET A 1 -2.86 -49.82 -60.38
N THR A 2 -2.91 -49.58 -59.07
CA THR A 2 -1.93 -48.91 -58.16
C THR A 2 -2.29 -47.43 -57.96
N ARG A 3 -3.05 -47.19 -56.87
CA ARG A 3 -3.42 -45.89 -56.32
C ARG A 3 -2.17 -45.20 -55.76
N GLY A 4 -1.91 -43.95 -56.15
CA GLY A 4 -0.84 -43.12 -55.58
C GLY A 4 -1.21 -42.53 -54.22
N PRO A 5 -0.23 -42.24 -53.33
CA PRO A 5 -0.51 -41.84 -51.96
C PRO A 5 -0.90 -40.35 -51.83
N LEU A 6 -1.82 -40.11 -50.89
CA LEU A 6 -2.35 -38.81 -50.49
C LEU A 6 -1.35 -38.12 -49.53
N TYR A 7 -0.84 -36.94 -49.89
CA TYR A 7 0.04 -36.14 -49.04
C TYR A 7 -0.76 -35.43 -47.94
N LEU A 8 -0.51 -35.78 -46.68
CA LEU A 8 -1.08 -35.14 -45.49
C LEU A 8 -0.19 -33.95 -45.08
N LYS A 9 -0.69 -32.72 -45.24
CA LYS A 9 -0.06 -31.50 -44.71
C LYS A 9 -0.15 -31.51 -43.17
N LYS A 10 0.99 -31.65 -42.49
CA LYS A 10 1.09 -31.43 -41.04
C LYS A 10 1.21 -29.93 -40.78
N SER A 11 0.13 -29.29 -40.34
CA SER A 11 0.20 -27.96 -39.73
C SER A 11 0.69 -28.10 -38.29
N VAL A 12 1.80 -27.44 -37.95
CA VAL A 12 2.30 -27.33 -36.58
C VAL A 12 1.82 -25.98 -36.03
N PHE A 13 0.95 -26.02 -35.03
CA PHE A 13 0.63 -24.85 -34.21
C PHE A 13 1.69 -24.74 -33.11
N LEU A 14 2.45 -23.65 -33.10
CA LEU A 14 3.39 -23.32 -32.03
C LEU A 14 2.64 -22.50 -30.98
N SER A 15 2.14 -23.15 -29.95
CA SER A 15 1.58 -22.49 -28.76
C SER A 15 2.72 -21.92 -27.94
N LEU A 16 2.86 -20.59 -27.91
CA LEU A 16 3.81 -19.93 -27.01
C LEU A 16 3.21 -19.96 -25.59
N LEU A 17 3.58 -20.96 -24.79
CA LEU A 17 3.34 -20.91 -23.34
C LEU A 17 4.26 -19.84 -22.76
N LEU A 18 3.69 -18.69 -22.40
CA LEU A 18 4.34 -17.77 -21.46
C LEU A 18 4.30 -18.45 -20.09
N ALA A 19 5.36 -19.18 -19.75
CA ALA A 19 5.54 -19.64 -18.38
C ALA A 19 5.68 -18.38 -17.51
N ALA A 20 4.70 -18.12 -16.65
CA ALA A 20 4.88 -17.15 -15.57
C ALA A 20 6.07 -17.66 -14.76
N ALA A 21 7.21 -16.96 -14.88
CA ALA A 21 8.35 -17.25 -14.04
C ALA A 21 7.86 -17.16 -12.59
N PRO A 22 8.17 -18.14 -11.72
CA PRO A 22 7.86 -18.00 -10.32
C PRO A 22 8.48 -16.68 -9.85
N CYS A 23 7.66 -15.80 -9.29
CA CYS A 23 8.14 -14.62 -8.59
C CYS A 23 8.95 -15.15 -7.42
N ALA A 24 10.26 -15.33 -7.63
CA ALA A 24 11.17 -15.69 -6.56
C ALA A 24 10.95 -14.67 -5.45
N ALA A 25 10.80 -15.15 -4.20
CA ALA A 25 10.72 -14.25 -3.06
C ALA A 25 11.90 -13.26 -3.17
N ALA A 26 11.60 -11.97 -3.16
CA ALA A 26 12.63 -10.94 -3.32
C ALA A 26 13.68 -11.14 -2.23
N ASP A 27 14.95 -11.21 -2.62
CA ASP A 27 16.06 -11.23 -1.67
C ASP A 27 16.27 -9.81 -1.16
N PHE A 28 15.91 -9.55 0.10
CA PHE A 28 15.95 -8.21 0.69
C PHE A 28 17.34 -7.82 1.22
N ARG A 29 18.35 -8.70 1.15
CA ARG A 29 19.68 -8.42 1.72
C ARG A 29 20.42 -7.27 1.04
N ASP A 30 20.12 -7.03 -0.24
CA ASP A 30 20.70 -5.96 -1.04
C ASP A 30 19.80 -4.69 -1.06
N GLU A 31 18.71 -4.69 -0.30
CA GLU A 31 17.74 -3.59 -0.32
C GLU A 31 18.02 -2.57 0.79
N THR A 32 17.82 -1.29 0.47
CA THR A 32 17.86 -0.21 1.46
C THR A 32 16.44 0.30 1.67
N ILE A 33 15.96 0.23 2.92
CA ILE A 33 14.54 0.44 3.27
C ILE A 33 14.33 1.83 3.84
N TYR A 34 13.37 2.57 3.27
CA TYR A 34 12.84 3.82 3.81
C TYR A 34 11.53 3.55 4.57
N LEU A 35 11.52 3.74 5.89
CA LEU A 35 10.29 3.66 6.68
C LEU A 35 9.54 5.00 6.60
N ALA A 36 8.36 4.98 5.99
CA ALA A 36 7.43 6.10 5.94
C ALA A 36 6.26 5.85 6.91
N VAL A 37 6.15 6.67 7.94
CA VAL A 37 4.90 6.78 8.71
C VAL A 37 3.93 7.57 7.83
N THR A 38 2.99 6.88 7.17
CA THR A 38 2.24 7.44 6.04
C THR A 38 1.55 8.76 6.39
N ASP A 39 0.83 8.81 7.52
CA ASP A 39 0.16 10.03 8.04
C ASP A 39 1.10 11.23 8.28
N ARG A 40 2.40 10.97 8.45
CA ARG A 40 3.41 11.98 8.79
C ARG A 40 4.32 12.35 7.63
N PHE A 41 4.14 11.71 6.47
CA PHE A 41 5.07 11.86 5.36
C PHE A 41 4.73 13.07 4.48
N ALA A 42 3.58 13.05 3.81
CA ALA A 42 3.10 14.15 2.98
C ALA A 42 1.58 14.05 2.77
N ASP A 43 0.87 15.16 2.96
CA ASP A 43 -0.56 15.30 2.65
C ASP A 43 -0.74 15.65 1.17
N GLY A 44 -1.23 14.68 0.39
CA GLY A 44 -1.52 14.87 -1.02
C GLY A 44 -2.99 15.20 -1.32
N TYR A 45 -3.89 15.02 -0.36
CA TYR A 45 -5.33 15.19 -0.56
C TYR A 45 -6.09 15.58 0.71
N ALA A 46 -5.97 16.83 1.12
CA ALA A 46 -6.59 17.36 2.35
C ALA A 46 -8.09 17.09 2.58
N ALA A 47 -8.86 16.70 1.56
CA ALA A 47 -10.27 16.35 1.70
C ALA A 47 -10.52 14.98 2.38
N ASN A 48 -9.51 14.11 2.53
CA ASN A 48 -9.60 12.88 3.32
C ASN A 48 -9.03 13.03 4.75
N ASN A 49 -8.65 14.25 5.17
CA ASN A 49 -7.99 14.45 6.46
C ASN A 49 -8.91 14.22 7.67
N ASN A 50 -10.19 14.60 7.58
CA ASN A 50 -11.14 14.63 8.70
C ASN A 50 -12.50 14.01 8.29
N ILE A 51 -12.51 12.72 8.05
CA ILE A 51 -13.63 11.94 7.51
C ILE A 51 -14.79 11.82 8.52
N TYR A 52 -14.49 11.68 9.80
CA TYR A 52 -15.43 11.47 10.90
C TYR A 52 -15.63 12.72 11.77
N GLY A 53 -14.74 13.71 11.66
CA GLY A 53 -14.93 15.07 12.14
C GLY A 53 -14.17 15.44 13.41
N ASP A 54 -13.60 14.47 14.13
CA ASP A 54 -12.93 14.69 15.42
C ASP A 54 -11.51 14.07 15.53
N GLU A 55 -11.05 13.44 14.47
CA GLU A 55 -9.80 12.67 14.40
C GLU A 55 -8.63 13.45 13.77
N TYR A 56 -8.89 14.63 13.21
CA TYR A 56 -7.88 15.52 12.61
C TYR A 56 -7.69 16.79 13.42
N VAL A 57 -6.54 16.89 14.10
CA VAL A 57 -6.16 18.07 14.88
C VAL A 57 -4.72 18.44 14.50
N PRO A 58 -4.53 19.31 13.50
CA PRO A 58 -3.21 19.73 13.04
C PRO A 58 -2.32 20.22 14.19
N GLY A 59 -1.08 19.72 14.24
CA GLY A 59 -0.10 20.04 15.27
C GLY A 59 -0.24 19.24 16.57
N ASN A 60 -1.36 18.52 16.78
CA ASN A 60 -1.48 17.58 17.87
C ASN A 60 -1.13 16.16 17.40
N LEU A 61 0.07 15.70 17.74
CA LEU A 61 0.63 14.43 17.26
C LEU A 61 -0.11 13.16 17.72
N ARG A 62 -1.15 13.30 18.55
CA ARG A 62 -2.09 12.23 18.88
C ARG A 62 -3.17 12.00 17.82
N TYR A 63 -3.28 12.87 16.83
CA TYR A 63 -4.31 12.87 15.81
C TYR A 63 -3.69 12.74 14.41
N TYR A 64 -4.53 12.50 13.40
CA TYR A 64 -4.12 12.52 12.01
C TYR A 64 -3.49 13.87 11.64
N GLN A 65 -2.45 13.82 10.83
CA GLN A 65 -1.75 14.98 10.25
C GLN A 65 -1.94 15.07 8.73
N GLY A 66 -2.63 14.11 8.11
CA GLY A 66 -3.15 14.20 6.74
C GLY A 66 -2.30 13.49 5.69
N GLY A 67 -1.22 12.82 6.09
CA GLY A 67 -0.39 12.11 5.13
C GLY A 67 -1.09 10.90 4.52
N ASP A 68 -0.98 10.74 3.20
CA ASP A 68 -1.75 9.76 2.44
C ASP A 68 -0.97 9.15 1.26
N PHE A 69 -1.60 8.26 0.49
CA PHE A 69 -0.94 7.61 -0.64
C PHE A 69 -0.63 8.57 -1.78
N ARG A 70 -1.42 9.62 -1.99
CA ARG A 70 -1.13 10.63 -3.01
C ARG A 70 0.15 11.36 -2.67
N GLY A 71 0.29 11.85 -1.44
CA GLY A 71 1.49 12.53 -0.98
C GLY A 71 2.72 11.61 -1.01
N LEU A 72 2.56 10.32 -0.68
CA LEU A 72 3.64 9.34 -0.83
C LEU A 72 4.04 9.14 -2.29
N MET A 73 3.07 8.95 -3.20
CA MET A 73 3.30 8.78 -4.64
C MET A 73 4.03 9.98 -5.26
N ASP A 74 3.64 11.20 -4.88
CA ASP A 74 4.22 12.44 -5.38
C ASP A 74 5.69 12.63 -4.96
N ASN A 75 6.15 11.88 -3.95
CA ASN A 75 7.50 11.97 -3.38
C ASN A 75 8.34 10.69 -3.54
N LEU A 76 7.88 9.71 -4.34
CA LEU A 76 8.66 8.49 -4.58
C LEU A 76 10.01 8.76 -5.27
N ASP A 77 10.09 9.78 -6.13
CA ASP A 77 11.37 10.18 -6.74
C ASP A 77 12.36 10.70 -5.69
N HIS A 78 11.90 11.47 -4.71
CA HIS A 78 12.74 11.92 -3.60
C HIS A 78 13.34 10.74 -2.81
N ILE A 79 12.51 9.73 -2.50
CA ILE A 79 13.00 8.52 -1.82
C ILE A 79 14.00 7.77 -2.69
N LYS A 80 13.73 7.66 -4.00
CA LYS A 80 14.62 6.98 -4.94
C LYS A 80 15.96 7.70 -5.11
N ASP A 81 15.95 9.02 -5.20
CA ASP A 81 17.13 9.85 -5.39
C ASP A 81 18.08 9.83 -4.18
N MET A 82 17.55 9.57 -2.98
CA MET A 82 18.35 9.28 -1.79
C MET A 82 19.05 7.91 -1.83
N GLY A 83 18.73 7.04 -2.79
CA GLY A 83 19.35 5.72 -2.96
C GLY A 83 18.56 4.56 -2.35
N PHE A 84 17.36 4.79 -1.80
CA PHE A 84 16.52 3.72 -1.29
C PHE A 84 15.94 2.86 -2.42
N THR A 85 15.68 1.60 -2.10
CA THR A 85 15.17 0.59 -3.05
C THR A 85 13.85 -0.04 -2.60
N ALA A 86 13.45 0.21 -1.36
CA ALA A 86 12.16 -0.22 -0.81
C ALA A 86 11.57 0.86 0.12
N VAL A 87 10.25 0.94 0.16
CA VAL A 87 9.50 1.79 1.09
C VAL A 87 8.67 0.88 1.99
N TRP A 88 8.86 1.00 3.30
CA TRP A 88 8.00 0.38 4.29
C TRP A 88 6.97 1.42 4.75
N ILE A 89 5.69 1.12 4.57
CA ILE A 89 4.59 1.96 5.05
C ILE A 89 3.96 1.36 6.32
N THR A 90 3.41 2.22 7.19
CA THR A 90 2.57 1.79 8.31
C THR A 90 1.36 0.97 7.83
N PRO A 91 0.72 0.15 8.69
CA PRO A 91 -0.32 -0.75 8.25
C PRO A 91 -1.45 0.03 7.54
N PRO A 92 -1.80 -0.32 6.29
CA PRO A 92 -2.75 0.46 5.51
C PRO A 92 -4.21 0.09 5.79
N VAL A 93 -4.45 -0.86 6.68
CA VAL A 93 -5.79 -1.40 6.94
C VAL A 93 -6.66 -0.43 7.73
N MET A 94 -7.97 -0.55 7.59
CA MET A 94 -8.95 0.33 8.22
C MET A 94 -8.79 0.39 9.75
N GLN A 95 -8.74 1.61 10.29
CA GLN A 95 -8.70 1.93 11.71
C GLN A 95 -10.11 2.28 12.25
N PRO A 96 -10.32 2.37 13.58
CA PRO A 96 -11.57 2.82 14.16
C PRO A 96 -12.00 4.19 13.61
N PRO A 97 -13.32 4.42 13.43
CA PRO A 97 -13.81 5.72 13.03
C PRO A 97 -13.63 6.75 14.14
N GLY A 98 -13.19 7.95 13.77
CA GLY A 98 -13.01 9.07 14.70
C GLY A 98 -11.86 8.90 15.69
N ARG A 99 -11.85 9.74 16.72
CA ARG A 99 -10.91 9.63 17.84
C ARG A 99 -11.39 8.65 18.90
N TYR A 100 -10.44 8.04 19.60
CA TYR A 100 -10.67 7.22 20.77
C TYR A 100 -10.38 8.01 22.05
N VAL A 101 -11.33 8.02 22.99
CA VAL A 101 -11.16 8.55 24.35
C VAL A 101 -11.37 7.44 25.36
N ASN A 102 -10.40 7.22 26.25
CA ASN A 102 -10.54 6.20 27.28
C ASN A 102 -11.51 6.63 28.40
N GLY A 103 -12.02 5.66 29.18
CA GLY A 103 -13.03 5.94 30.22
C GLY A 103 -12.59 6.93 31.32
N SER A 104 -11.28 7.03 31.58
CA SER A 104 -10.72 8.01 32.53
C SER A 104 -10.45 9.39 31.91
N GLN A 105 -10.68 9.57 30.61
CA GLN A 105 -10.41 10.81 29.84
C GLN A 105 -8.95 11.29 29.91
N THR A 106 -8.03 10.40 30.22
CA THR A 106 -6.59 10.69 30.26
C THR A 106 -5.90 10.36 28.93
N TYR A 107 -6.57 9.62 28.07
CA TYR A 107 -6.12 9.24 26.75
C TYR A 107 -7.16 9.62 25.71
N ASP A 108 -6.73 10.41 24.73
CA ASP A 108 -7.53 10.96 23.64
C ASP A 108 -6.61 11.03 22.41
N ALA A 109 -6.89 10.21 21.40
CA ALA A 109 -6.04 10.03 20.21
C ALA A 109 -6.81 9.36 19.06
N ALA A 110 -6.33 9.52 17.83
CA ALA A 110 -6.87 8.87 16.63
C ALA A 110 -5.97 7.71 16.16
N GLY A 111 -6.51 6.84 15.30
CA GLY A 111 -5.82 5.68 14.73
C GLY A 111 -4.72 5.98 13.70
N TYR A 112 -4.17 7.20 13.67
CA TYR A 112 -3.27 7.70 12.61
C TYR A 112 -2.06 6.82 12.29
N HIS A 113 -1.61 6.02 13.25
CA HIS A 113 -0.41 5.20 13.14
C HIS A 113 -0.65 3.86 12.44
N GLY A 114 -1.91 3.45 12.20
CA GLY A 114 -2.25 2.22 11.47
C GLY A 114 -2.28 0.93 12.33
N TYR A 115 -1.89 1.00 13.60
CA TYR A 115 -1.74 -0.17 14.48
C TYR A 115 -3.00 -0.54 15.27
N TRP A 116 -4.12 0.14 15.08
CA TRP A 116 -5.42 -0.15 15.66
C TRP A 116 -6.33 -0.79 14.62
N ALA A 117 -5.93 -1.90 14.02
CA ALA A 117 -6.73 -2.52 12.96
C ALA A 117 -8.18 -2.80 13.42
N TRP A 118 -9.15 -2.29 12.67
CA TRP A 118 -10.59 -2.46 12.87
C TRP A 118 -11.18 -3.44 11.85
N ASP A 119 -10.78 -3.31 10.58
CA ASP A 119 -11.20 -4.20 9.49
C ASP A 119 -10.02 -4.47 8.55
N PHE A 120 -9.41 -5.65 8.70
CA PHE A 120 -8.26 -6.08 7.88
C PHE A 120 -8.60 -6.27 6.39
N SER A 121 -9.88 -6.28 6.02
CA SER A 121 -10.30 -6.46 4.62
C SER A 121 -10.39 -5.15 3.83
N LYS A 122 -10.21 -4.01 4.50
CA LYS A 122 -10.35 -2.67 3.90
C LYS A 122 -9.11 -1.83 4.15
N ILE A 123 -8.85 -0.91 3.23
CA ILE A 123 -7.85 0.15 3.39
C ILE A 123 -8.47 1.28 4.21
N ASP A 124 -7.66 1.94 5.04
CA ASP A 124 -8.11 3.11 5.78
C ASP A 124 -8.46 4.26 4.84
N PRO A 125 -9.66 4.86 4.96
CA PRO A 125 -10.11 5.87 4.01
C PRO A 125 -9.33 7.18 4.09
N HIS A 126 -8.57 7.43 5.17
CA HIS A 126 -7.66 8.59 5.25
C HIS A 126 -6.44 8.42 4.32
N LEU A 127 -6.14 7.21 3.85
CA LEU A 127 -4.96 6.95 3.00
C LEU A 127 -5.25 7.01 1.51
N GLU A 128 -6.51 6.76 1.10
CA GLU A 128 -6.89 6.76 -0.31
C GLU A 128 -7.48 8.09 -0.76
N SER A 129 -7.27 8.43 -2.03
CA SER A 129 -7.92 9.57 -2.70
C SER A 129 -8.19 9.26 -4.17
N PRO A 130 -9.00 10.06 -4.89
CA PRO A 130 -9.23 9.85 -6.31
C PRO A 130 -7.91 9.75 -7.10
N GLY A 131 -7.66 8.59 -7.72
CA GLY A 131 -6.43 8.32 -8.48
C GLY A 131 -5.20 7.97 -7.63
N ALA A 132 -5.36 7.70 -6.34
CA ALA A 132 -4.32 7.22 -5.44
C ALA A 132 -4.89 6.17 -4.48
N SER A 133 -5.20 4.98 -5.03
CA SER A 133 -5.49 3.79 -4.22
C SER A 133 -4.21 3.11 -3.73
N TYR A 134 -4.33 2.13 -2.83
CA TYR A 134 -3.18 1.31 -2.43
C TYR A 134 -2.52 0.60 -3.63
N ALA A 135 -3.33 0.14 -4.60
CA ALA A 135 -2.83 -0.49 -5.82
C ALA A 135 -2.06 0.51 -6.71
N ASP A 136 -2.50 1.78 -6.77
CA ASP A 136 -1.82 2.83 -7.52
C ASP A 136 -0.46 3.16 -6.89
N LEU A 137 -0.37 3.22 -5.55
CA LEU A 137 0.90 3.39 -4.84
C LEU A 137 1.89 2.26 -5.20
N ILE A 138 1.46 1.01 -5.12
CA ILE A 138 2.29 -0.15 -5.46
C ILE A 138 2.77 -0.06 -6.91
N LYS A 139 1.87 0.28 -7.85
CA LYS A 139 2.19 0.43 -9.27
C LYS A 139 3.20 1.56 -9.50
N ALA A 140 3.01 2.71 -8.85
CA ALA A 140 3.88 3.87 -8.97
C ALA A 140 5.29 3.58 -8.40
N ALA A 141 5.37 2.91 -7.25
CA ALA A 141 6.62 2.48 -6.64
C ALA A 141 7.38 1.50 -7.56
N HIS A 142 6.71 0.46 -8.05
CA HIS A 142 7.31 -0.52 -8.96
C HIS A 142 7.78 0.11 -10.27
N ALA A 143 7.05 1.08 -10.82
CA ALA A 143 7.47 1.81 -12.02
C ALA A 143 8.79 2.58 -11.84
N LYS A 144 9.16 2.90 -10.59
CA LYS A 144 10.42 3.56 -10.21
C LYS A 144 11.48 2.58 -9.68
N GLY A 145 11.19 1.27 -9.74
CA GLY A 145 12.06 0.23 -9.18
C GLY A 145 12.14 0.25 -7.65
N LEU A 146 11.12 0.79 -6.97
CA LEU A 146 10.95 0.73 -5.52
C LEU A 146 10.03 -0.43 -5.15
N LYS A 147 10.38 -1.22 -4.15
CA LYS A 147 9.49 -2.22 -3.53
C LYS A 147 8.60 -1.56 -2.46
N ILE A 148 7.42 -2.12 -2.22
CA ILE A 148 6.58 -1.77 -1.06
C ILE A 148 6.64 -2.90 -0.04
N ILE A 149 7.00 -2.58 1.21
CA ILE A 149 6.85 -3.46 2.37
C ILE A 149 5.57 -3.04 3.10
N GLN A 150 4.64 -3.98 3.21
CA GLN A 150 3.42 -3.78 3.99
C GLN A 150 3.65 -4.21 5.42
N ASP A 151 3.42 -3.30 6.37
CA ASP A 151 3.30 -3.67 7.77
C ASP A 151 2.01 -4.46 8.02
N VAL A 152 2.10 -5.53 8.82
CA VAL A 152 0.97 -6.40 9.13
C VAL A 152 0.98 -6.73 10.62
N VAL A 153 -0.11 -6.38 11.30
CA VAL A 153 -0.26 -6.49 12.75
C VAL A 153 -1.32 -7.53 13.06
N LEU A 154 -0.94 -8.80 13.15
CA LEU A 154 -1.88 -9.90 13.45
C LEU A 154 -2.06 -10.17 14.95
N ASN A 155 -1.27 -9.51 15.80
CA ASN A 155 -1.29 -9.74 17.25
C ASN A 155 -2.58 -9.24 17.91
N HIS A 156 -3.16 -8.15 17.41
CA HIS A 156 -4.31 -7.49 18.01
C HIS A 156 -5.11 -6.71 16.96
N GLY A 157 -6.33 -6.35 17.32
CA GLY A 157 -7.12 -5.31 16.68
C GLY A 157 -7.66 -4.34 17.73
N HIS A 158 -8.27 -3.25 17.29
CA HIS A 158 -9.00 -2.34 18.15
C HIS A 158 -10.49 -2.68 18.05
N GLY A 159 -11.03 -3.33 19.07
CA GLY A 159 -12.45 -3.70 19.12
C GLY A 159 -13.34 -2.49 19.38
N GLY A 160 -14.54 -2.52 18.80
CA GLY A 160 -15.66 -1.66 19.21
C GLY A 160 -16.24 -2.05 20.55
#